data_AF-C6JY27-F1
#
_entry.id   AF-C6JY27-F1
#
_cell.length_a   1.000
_cell.length_b   1.000
_cell.length_c   1.000
_cell.angle_alpha   90.00
_cell.angle_beta   90.00
_cell.angle_gamma   90.00
#
_symmetry.space_group_name_H-M   'P 1'
#
loop_
_entity.id
_entity.type
_entity.pdbx_description
1 polymer ?
#
loop_
_entity_poly.entity_id
_entity_poly.type
_entity_poly.pdbx_seq_one_letter_code
_entity_poly.pdbx_strand_id
1 'polypeptide(L)'
;MQKVFVESLQKHFSHLNLERMFPRLVELTELHTGFLRKLRLKQREHHVVDSIADILLDFFSSMSAQKLKSAYGEFCSNHRSALDTFKCYMTGDNVFAEWYKHCQQNPLLKKKGIPECILFVTQRLTKYPLLIDPLLKSSREDKIEQEKLQKAMSLVKEILVDVDARVADKEKEDRQLEIFKRIDA
;
A
#
# COMPACT_ATOMS: atom_id res chain seq x y z
N MET A 1 -9.50 -7.41 2.62
CA MET A 1 -8.66 -7.79 1.48
C MET A 1 -7.96 -9.12 1.71
N GLN A 2 -6.97 -9.24 2.60
CA GLN A 2 -6.19 -10.48 2.76
C GLN A 2 -7.05 -11.71 3.11
N LYS A 3 -7.87 -11.64 4.16
CA LYS A 3 -8.74 -12.76 4.56
C LYS A 3 -9.82 -13.13 3.53
N VAL A 4 -10.42 -12.14 2.89
CA VAL A 4 -11.58 -12.35 2.01
C VAL A 4 -11.16 -12.71 0.59
N PHE A 5 -10.12 -12.06 0.06
CA PHE A 5 -9.65 -12.29 -1.30
C PHE A 5 -8.42 -13.20 -1.30
N VAL A 6 -7.34 -12.86 -0.61
CA VAL A 6 -6.04 -13.57 -0.77
C VAL A 6 -6.08 -14.99 -0.23
N GLU A 7 -6.55 -15.20 1.01
CA GLU A 7 -6.66 -16.54 1.59
C GLU A 7 -7.65 -17.41 0.81
N SER A 8 -8.77 -16.83 0.37
CA SER A 8 -9.76 -17.53 -0.46
C SER A 8 -9.22 -17.86 -1.86
N LEU A 9 -8.44 -16.97 -2.46
CA LEU A 9 -7.78 -17.18 -3.75
C LEU A 9 -6.73 -18.28 -3.66
N GLN A 10 -5.89 -18.27 -2.62
CA GLN A 10 -4.90 -19.33 -2.39
C GLN A 10 -5.57 -20.70 -2.24
N LYS A 11 -6.74 -20.75 -1.61
CA LYS A 11 -7.48 -22.00 -1.37
C LYS A 11 -8.19 -22.53 -2.62
N HIS A 12 -8.85 -21.68 -3.40
CA HIS A 12 -9.70 -22.10 -4.52
C HIS A 12 -9.02 -21.96 -5.89
N PHE A 13 -7.95 -21.18 -5.96
CA PHE A 13 -7.25 -20.82 -7.20
C PHE A 13 -5.72 -20.85 -6.98
N SER A 14 -5.21 -21.97 -6.46
CA SER A 14 -3.79 -22.17 -6.15
C SER A 14 -2.86 -22.05 -7.36
N HIS A 15 -3.40 -22.14 -8.58
CA HIS A 15 -2.67 -21.95 -9.83
C HIS A 15 -2.49 -20.47 -10.22
N LEU A 16 -3.22 -19.53 -9.60
CA LEU A 16 -3.09 -18.11 -9.91
C LEU A 16 -1.82 -17.55 -9.29
N ASN A 17 -1.11 -16.75 -10.08
CA ASN A 17 0.04 -16.02 -9.58
C ASN A 17 -0.43 -14.76 -8.84
N LEU A 18 -0.63 -14.90 -7.52
CA LEU A 18 -1.11 -13.80 -6.68
C LEU A 18 -0.11 -12.65 -6.55
N GLU A 19 1.19 -12.91 -6.70
CA GLU A 19 2.20 -11.85 -6.71
C GLU A 19 2.04 -10.92 -7.91
N ARG A 20 1.43 -11.38 -9.03
CA ARG A 20 1.09 -10.50 -10.15
C ARG A 20 -0.06 -9.55 -9.85
N MET A 21 -0.98 -9.92 -8.96
CA MET A 21 -2.13 -9.09 -8.59
C MET A 21 -1.89 -8.27 -7.32
N PHE A 22 -1.11 -8.79 -6.38
CA PHE A 22 -0.85 -8.18 -5.08
C PHE A 22 0.63 -8.31 -4.70
N PRO A 23 1.55 -7.65 -5.43
CA PRO A 23 2.98 -7.79 -5.19
C PRO A 23 3.33 -7.39 -3.76
N ARG A 24 4.19 -8.13 -3.06
CA ARG A 24 4.69 -7.72 -1.71
C ARG A 24 3.60 -7.50 -0.65
N LEU A 25 2.39 -8.04 -0.85
CA LEU A 25 1.27 -7.78 0.08
C LEU A 25 1.54 -8.29 1.50
N VAL A 26 2.25 -9.41 1.65
CA VAL A 26 2.62 -9.95 2.96
C VAL A 26 3.52 -8.96 3.71
N GLU A 27 4.58 -8.48 3.07
CA GLU A 27 5.49 -7.50 3.67
C GLU A 27 4.79 -6.18 4.01
N LEU A 28 3.95 -5.67 3.10
CA LEU A 28 3.15 -4.47 3.37
C LEU A 28 2.24 -4.70 4.58
N THR A 29 1.61 -5.86 4.67
CA THR A 29 0.76 -6.21 5.82
C THR A 29 1.57 -6.21 7.11
N GLU A 30 2.73 -6.86 7.14
CA GLU A 30 3.60 -6.93 8.32
C GLU A 30 4.06 -5.54 8.77
N LEU A 31 4.49 -4.69 7.82
CA LEU A 31 4.90 -3.31 8.10
C LEU A 31 3.77 -2.51 8.76
N HIS A 32 2.58 -2.47 8.14
CA HIS A 32 1.47 -1.65 8.64
C HIS A 32 0.82 -2.24 9.90
N THR A 33 0.81 -3.56 10.08
CA THR A 33 0.31 -4.19 11.33
C THR A 33 1.27 -3.97 12.49
N GLY A 34 2.59 -4.01 12.25
CA GLY A 34 3.61 -3.63 13.22
C GLY A 34 3.45 -2.18 13.69
N PHE A 35 3.29 -1.25 12.75
CA PHE A 35 3.03 0.16 13.04
C PHE A 35 1.72 0.37 13.82
N LEU A 36 0.62 -0.25 13.38
CA LEU A 36 -0.67 -0.20 14.07
C LEU A 36 -0.57 -0.70 15.52
N ARG A 37 0.20 -1.78 15.76
CA ARG A 37 0.40 -2.32 17.11
C ARG A 37 1.07 -1.30 18.04
N LYS A 38 2.09 -0.57 17.55
CA LYS A 38 2.76 0.50 18.33
C LYS A 38 1.79 1.64 18.66
N LEU A 39 1.02 2.12 17.68
CA LEU A 39 0.00 3.16 17.89
C LEU A 39 -1.06 2.72 18.91
N ARG A 40 -1.55 1.48 18.81
CA ARG A 40 -2.53 0.92 19.75
C ARG A 40 -1.96 0.75 21.16
N LEU A 41 -0.67 0.44 21.30
CA LEU A 41 -0.03 0.36 22.61
C LEU A 41 -0.01 1.75 23.25
N LYS A 42 0.44 2.77 22.51
CA LYS A 42 0.48 4.16 22.97
C LYS A 42 -0.90 4.68 23.36
N GLN A 43 -1.93 4.36 22.57
CA GLN A 43 -3.32 4.71 22.88
C GLN A 43 -3.83 4.10 24.19
N ARG A 44 -3.28 2.96 24.64
CA ARG A 44 -3.72 2.29 25.88
C ARG A 44 -3.02 2.82 27.13
N GLU A 45 -1.91 3.53 26.99
CA GLU A 45 -1.15 4.05 28.15
C GLU A 45 -1.98 5.09 28.91
N HIS A 46 -2.63 6.00 28.18
CA HIS A 46 -3.40 7.10 28.76
C HIS A 46 -4.63 7.42 27.91
N HIS A 47 -5.66 8.00 28.55
CA HIS A 47 -6.87 8.47 27.85
C HIS A 47 -6.57 9.61 26.85
N VAL A 48 -5.55 10.41 27.13
CA VAL A 48 -5.03 11.46 26.24
C VAL A 48 -3.66 11.02 25.76
N VAL A 49 -3.47 10.98 24.44
CA VAL A 49 -2.17 10.68 23.83
C VAL A 49 -1.38 11.97 23.75
N ASP A 50 -0.25 12.01 24.44
CA ASP A 50 0.70 13.11 24.54
C ASP A 50 1.50 13.31 23.23
N SER A 51 2.05 12.22 22.68
CA SER A 51 2.81 12.25 21.43
C SER A 51 2.77 10.89 20.72
N ILE A 52 2.86 10.92 19.39
CA ILE A 52 3.13 9.75 18.56
C ILE A 52 4.35 9.96 17.65
N ALA A 53 5.07 11.06 17.79
CA ALA A 53 6.12 11.45 16.85
C ALA A 53 7.25 10.43 16.79
N ASP A 54 7.66 9.85 17.93
CA ASP A 54 8.70 8.82 17.95
C ASP A 54 8.27 7.53 17.23
N ILE A 55 6.98 7.18 17.31
CA ILE A 55 6.42 6.03 16.58
C ILE A 55 6.42 6.30 15.07
N LEU A 56 6.12 7.53 14.65
CA LEU A 56 6.18 7.95 13.25
C LEU A 56 7.62 7.94 12.73
N LEU A 57 8.57 8.47 13.51
CA LEU A 57 9.99 8.49 13.15
C LEU A 57 10.54 7.08 12.99
N ASP A 58 10.24 6.17 13.93
CA ASP A 58 10.65 4.77 13.83
C ASP A 58 10.07 4.08 12.57
N PHE A 59 8.81 4.37 12.22
CA PHE A 59 8.17 3.75 11.07
C PHE A 59 8.68 4.29 9.72
N PHE A 60 9.01 5.57 9.64
CA PHE A 60 9.43 6.23 8.39
C PHE A 60 10.94 6.42 8.26
N SER A 61 11.76 5.86 9.16
CA SER A 61 13.22 5.96 9.11
C SER A 61 13.91 4.61 8.91
N SER A 62 15.21 4.66 8.63
CA SER A 62 16.13 3.53 8.69
C SER A 62 15.63 2.31 7.87
N MET A 63 15.67 1.11 8.46
CA MET A 63 15.27 -0.13 7.78
C MET A 63 13.80 -0.16 7.40
N SER A 64 12.91 0.44 8.21
CA SER A 64 11.47 0.51 7.89
C SER A 64 11.23 1.34 6.64
N ALA A 65 11.93 2.48 6.50
CA ALA A 65 11.86 3.32 5.31
C ALA A 65 12.31 2.57 4.05
N GLN A 66 13.41 1.82 4.12
CA GLN A 66 13.91 1.05 2.97
C GLN A 66 12.93 -0.05 2.55
N LYS A 67 12.33 -0.75 3.52
CA LYS A 67 11.28 -1.75 3.25
C LYS A 67 10.03 -1.11 2.64
N LEU A 68 9.61 0.05 3.15
CA LEU A 68 8.49 0.81 2.58
C LEU A 68 8.77 1.22 1.13
N LYS A 69 9.94 1.80 0.85
CA LYS A 69 10.38 2.18 -0.51
C LYS A 69 10.36 0.97 -1.44
N SER A 70 10.94 -0.15 -1.00
CA SER A 70 10.96 -1.39 -1.80
C SER A 70 9.56 -1.94 -2.06
N ALA A 71 8.78 -2.16 -1.01
CA ALA A 71 7.48 -2.83 -1.09
C ALA A 71 6.46 -1.97 -1.87
N TYR A 72 6.37 -0.68 -1.56
CA TYR A 72 5.49 0.23 -2.30
C TYR A 72 6.01 0.52 -3.70
N GLY A 73 7.32 0.58 -3.91
CA GLY A 73 7.91 0.72 -5.24
C GLY A 73 7.44 -0.38 -6.18
N GLU A 74 7.52 -1.63 -5.73
CA GLU A 74 7.06 -2.79 -6.51
C GLU A 74 5.53 -2.87 -6.62
N PHE A 75 4.80 -2.62 -5.53
CA PHE A 75 3.34 -2.64 -5.56
C PHE A 75 2.77 -1.59 -6.52
N CYS A 76 3.27 -0.35 -6.43
CA CYS A 76 2.77 0.77 -7.22
C CYS A 76 3.21 0.71 -8.68
N SER A 77 4.45 0.32 -8.97
CA SER A 77 4.93 0.21 -10.35
C SER A 77 4.21 -0.88 -11.14
N ASN A 78 3.75 -1.94 -10.46
CA ASN A 78 2.95 -2.99 -11.07
C ASN A 78 1.43 -2.74 -11.01
N HIS A 79 0.96 -1.57 -10.55
CA HIS A 79 -0.47 -1.28 -10.37
C HIS A 79 -1.31 -1.58 -11.62
N ARG A 80 -0.84 -1.13 -12.79
CA ARG A 80 -1.52 -1.34 -14.07
C ARG A 80 -1.58 -2.82 -14.45
N SER A 81 -0.43 -3.49 -14.40
CA SER A 81 -0.30 -4.93 -14.68
C SER A 81 -1.16 -5.78 -13.74
N ALA A 82 -1.26 -5.41 -12.47
CA ALA A 82 -2.11 -6.08 -11.49
C ALA A 82 -3.61 -5.95 -11.84
N LEU A 83 -4.05 -4.75 -12.25
CA LEU A 83 -5.43 -4.55 -12.73
C LEU A 83 -5.72 -5.30 -14.03
N ASP A 84 -4.77 -5.34 -14.96
CA ASP A 84 -4.95 -6.08 -16.21
C ASP A 84 -4.94 -7.58 -15.99
N THR A 85 -4.09 -8.08 -15.09
CA THR A 85 -4.11 -9.49 -14.65
C THR A 85 -5.47 -9.86 -14.05
N PHE A 86 -6.03 -9.00 -13.18
CA PHE A 86 -7.37 -9.20 -12.65
C PHE A 86 -8.44 -9.24 -13.76
N LYS A 87 -8.38 -8.31 -14.74
CA LYS A 87 -9.31 -8.32 -15.88
C LYS A 87 -9.20 -9.60 -16.69
N CYS A 88 -7.98 -10.06 -16.99
CA CYS A 88 -7.75 -11.31 -17.72
C CYS A 88 -8.39 -12.51 -17.03
N TYR A 89 -8.28 -12.62 -15.70
CA TYR A 89 -8.95 -13.69 -14.95
C TYR A 89 -10.47 -13.55 -14.96
N MET A 90 -10.99 -12.32 -14.81
CA MET A 90 -12.43 -12.06 -14.91
C MET A 90 -13.03 -12.42 -16.28
N THR A 91 -12.28 -12.27 -17.37
CA THR A 91 -12.77 -12.56 -18.74
C THR A 91 -12.44 -13.97 -19.22
N GLY A 92 -11.35 -14.55 -18.73
CA GLY A 92 -10.82 -15.84 -19.21
C GLY A 92 -11.23 -17.05 -18.36
N ASP A 93 -11.73 -16.83 -17.14
CA ASP A 93 -12.12 -17.90 -16.22
C ASP A 93 -13.49 -17.60 -15.59
N ASN A 94 -14.52 -18.30 -16.06
CA ASN A 94 -15.88 -18.16 -15.54
C ASN A 94 -16.00 -18.58 -14.07
N VAL A 95 -15.20 -19.54 -13.61
CA VAL A 95 -15.19 -19.97 -12.21
C VAL A 95 -14.64 -18.84 -11.33
N PHE A 96 -13.59 -18.15 -11.78
CA PHE A 96 -13.07 -16.96 -11.12
C PHE A 96 -14.10 -15.83 -11.07
N ALA A 97 -14.79 -15.57 -12.18
CA ALA A 97 -15.80 -14.51 -12.25
C ALA A 97 -16.99 -14.75 -11.29
N GLU A 98 -17.49 -15.98 -11.24
CA GLU A 98 -18.57 -16.39 -10.33
C GLU A 98 -18.12 -16.31 -8.86
N TRP A 99 -16.93 -16.83 -8.55
CA TRP A 99 -16.34 -16.72 -7.23
C TRP A 99 -16.19 -15.26 -6.78
N TYR A 100 -15.67 -14.39 -7.65
CA TYR A 100 -15.49 -12.98 -7.35
C TYR A 100 -16.84 -12.30 -7.06
N LYS A 101 -17.88 -12.60 -7.85
CA LYS A 101 -19.24 -12.12 -7.62
C LYS A 101 -19.78 -12.56 -6.25
N HIS A 102 -19.51 -13.80 -5.83
CA HIS A 102 -19.85 -14.29 -4.49
C HIS A 102 -19.09 -13.51 -3.40
N CYS A 103 -17.78 -13.31 -3.56
CA CYS A 103 -16.98 -12.52 -2.63
C CYS A 103 -17.56 -11.11 -2.47
N GLN A 104 -17.98 -10.45 -3.55
CA GLN A 104 -18.55 -9.10 -3.51
C GLN A 104 -19.83 -8.98 -2.68
N GLN A 105 -20.54 -10.08 -2.39
CA GLN A 105 -21.71 -10.09 -1.51
C GLN A 105 -21.31 -9.98 -0.02
N ASN A 106 -20.04 -10.17 0.32
CA ASN A 106 -19.57 -10.10 1.69
C ASN A 106 -19.70 -8.66 2.25
N PRO A 107 -20.48 -8.44 3.33
CA PRO A 107 -20.70 -7.10 3.89
C PRO A 107 -19.41 -6.44 4.40
N LEU A 108 -18.40 -7.22 4.78
CA LEU A 108 -17.10 -6.69 5.23
C LEU A 108 -16.36 -5.93 4.12
N LEU A 109 -16.65 -6.22 2.85
CA LEU A 109 -16.05 -5.54 1.73
C LEU A 109 -16.66 -4.16 1.49
N LYS A 110 -17.84 -3.85 2.05
CA LYS A 110 -18.54 -2.56 1.82
C LYS A 110 -18.58 -2.18 0.34
N LYS A 111 -18.87 -3.15 -0.52
CA LYS A 111 -18.89 -3.03 -2.00
C LYS A 111 -17.54 -2.65 -2.63
N LYS A 112 -16.41 -2.90 -1.96
CA LYS A 112 -15.06 -2.72 -2.50
C LYS A 112 -14.55 -4.02 -3.09
N GLY A 113 -14.21 -3.99 -4.36
CA GLY A 113 -13.63 -5.09 -5.09
C GLY A 113 -12.10 -5.14 -4.99
N ILE A 114 -11.51 -6.00 -5.81
CA ILE A 114 -10.06 -6.13 -5.94
C ILE A 114 -9.42 -4.83 -6.49
N PRO A 115 -9.96 -4.18 -7.54
CA PRO A 115 -9.41 -2.92 -8.04
C PRO A 115 -9.35 -1.82 -6.97
N GLU A 116 -10.42 -1.65 -6.20
CA GLU A 116 -10.46 -0.66 -5.12
C GLU A 116 -9.48 -1.00 -4.00
N CYS A 117 -9.34 -2.29 -3.68
CA CYS A 117 -8.36 -2.77 -2.72
C CYS A 117 -6.94 -2.40 -3.14
N ILE A 118 -6.56 -2.68 -4.39
CA ILE A 118 -5.25 -2.31 -4.95
C ILE A 118 -5.06 -0.79 -4.85
N LEU A 119 -6.06 -0.02 -5.28
CA LEU A 119 -5.99 1.45 -5.24
C LEU A 119 -5.81 1.99 -3.81
N PHE A 120 -6.48 1.40 -2.81
CA PHE A 120 -6.31 1.83 -1.42
C PHE A 120 -4.92 1.58 -0.87
N VAL A 121 -4.27 0.50 -1.30
CA VAL A 121 -2.86 0.25 -0.94
C VAL A 121 -1.99 1.31 -1.61
N THR A 122 -2.09 1.50 -2.93
CA THR A 122 -1.33 2.52 -3.68
C THR A 122 -1.46 3.91 -3.07
N GLN A 123 -2.66 4.29 -2.63
CA GLN A 123 -2.92 5.62 -2.06
C GLN A 123 -2.52 5.74 -0.58
N ARG A 124 -2.15 4.66 0.11
CA ARG A 124 -1.93 4.71 1.56
C ARG A 124 -0.79 5.65 1.94
N LEU A 125 0.32 5.64 1.20
CA LEU A 125 1.46 6.51 1.48
C LEU A 125 1.09 8.00 1.38
N THR A 126 0.25 8.38 0.42
CA THR A 126 -0.16 9.79 0.23
C THR A 126 -1.09 10.29 1.32
N LYS A 127 -1.66 9.40 2.14
CA LYS A 127 -2.47 9.79 3.31
C LYS A 127 -1.63 10.20 4.51
N TYR A 128 -0.41 9.69 4.66
CA TYR A 128 0.41 10.01 5.84
C TYR A 128 0.75 11.49 5.97
N PRO A 129 1.16 12.21 4.90
CA PRO A 129 1.36 13.66 4.99
C PRO A 129 0.09 14.40 5.45
N LEU A 130 -1.08 14.00 4.92
CA LEU A 130 -2.36 14.62 5.28
C LEU A 130 -2.77 14.38 6.73
N LEU A 131 -2.30 13.30 7.35
CA LEU A 131 -2.56 12.96 8.74
C LEU A 131 -1.54 13.60 9.71
N ILE A 132 -0.30 13.82 9.26
CA ILE A 132 0.75 14.45 10.07
C ILE A 132 0.56 15.98 10.10
N ASP A 133 0.05 16.60 9.03
CA ASP A 133 -0.15 18.05 8.94
C ASP A 133 -1.05 18.63 10.06
N PRO A 134 -2.21 18.02 10.40
CA PRO A 134 -3.00 18.46 11.55
C PRO A 134 -2.24 18.36 12.88
N LEU A 135 -1.39 17.34 13.07
CA LEU A 135 -0.60 17.17 14.30
C LEU A 135 0.40 18.31 14.48
N LEU A 136 1.09 18.68 13.38
CA LEU A 136 2.00 19.83 13.35
C LEU A 136 1.30 21.15 13.68
N LYS A 137 0.05 21.31 13.21
CA LYS A 137 -0.76 22.50 13.47
C LYS A 137 -1.21 22.58 14.92
N SER A 138 -1.41 21.44 15.60
CA SER A 138 -1.80 21.38 17.01
C SER A 138 -0.63 21.49 17.98
N SER A 139 0.60 21.14 17.58
CA SER A 139 1.78 21.10 18.46
C SER A 139 2.60 22.41 18.48
N ARG A 140 1.98 23.57 18.23
CA ARG A 140 2.71 24.84 18.01
C ARG A 140 3.54 25.33 19.19
N GLU A 141 3.10 25.00 20.40
CA GLU A 141 3.75 25.43 21.64
C GLU A 141 4.84 24.45 22.09
N ASP A 142 4.85 23.23 21.54
CA ASP A 142 5.86 22.20 21.80
C ASP A 142 6.84 22.12 20.62
N LYS A 143 7.95 22.84 20.75
CA LYS A 143 9.00 22.89 19.72
C LYS A 143 9.63 21.52 19.44
N ILE A 144 9.79 20.68 20.46
CA ILE A 144 10.43 19.37 20.32
C ILE A 144 9.51 18.44 19.54
N GLU A 145 8.21 18.41 19.88
CA GLU A 145 7.21 17.64 19.12
C GLU A 145 7.12 18.14 17.67
N GLN A 146 7.13 19.47 17.47
CA GLN A 146 7.10 20.05 16.12
C GLN A 146 8.28 19.60 15.27
N GLU A 147 9.51 19.64 15.81
CA GLU A 147 10.72 19.20 15.09
C GLU A 147 10.63 17.72 14.72
N LYS A 148 10.19 16.87 15.64
CA LYS A 148 10.02 15.42 15.38
C LYS A 148 8.97 15.15 14.30
N LEU A 149 7.79 15.79 14.39
CA LEU A 149 6.72 15.65 13.40
C LEU A 149 7.14 16.19 12.03
N GLN A 150 7.91 17.29 11.99
CA GLN A 150 8.40 17.88 10.75
C GLN A 150 9.43 16.97 10.09
N LYS A 151 10.28 16.32 10.89
CA LYS A 151 11.20 15.29 10.41
C LYS A 151 10.46 14.07 9.87
N ALA A 152 9.43 13.58 10.58
CA ALA A 152 8.59 12.48 10.11
C ALA A 152 7.88 12.83 8.79
N MET A 153 7.35 14.05 8.67
CA MET A 153 6.75 14.57 7.43
C MET A 153 7.75 14.53 6.26
N SER A 154 8.98 15.00 6.47
CA SER A 154 10.02 14.99 5.44
C SER A 154 10.38 13.57 5.00
N LEU A 155 10.54 12.64 5.95
CA LEU A 155 10.84 11.23 5.67
C LEU A 155 9.74 10.56 4.83
N VAL A 156 8.47 10.80 5.15
CA VAL A 156 7.34 10.28 4.36
C VAL A 156 7.36 10.83 2.94
N LYS A 157 7.63 12.12 2.77
CA LYS A 157 7.75 12.74 1.44
C LYS A 157 8.89 12.16 0.63
N GLU A 158 10.02 11.86 1.27
CA GLU A 158 11.16 11.22 0.62
C GLU A 158 10.82 9.80 0.13
N ILE A 159 10.08 9.02 0.94
CA ILE A 159 9.57 7.70 0.52
C ILE A 159 8.61 7.85 -0.67
N LEU A 160 7.72 8.84 -0.65
CA LEU A 160 6.80 9.10 -1.76
C LEU A 160 7.54 9.42 -3.06
N VAL A 161 8.57 10.27 -3.01
CA VAL A 161 9.40 10.61 -4.18
C VAL A 161 10.12 9.38 -4.73
N ASP A 162 10.68 8.52 -3.87
CA ASP A 162 11.34 7.28 -4.31
C ASP A 162 10.37 6.32 -4.99
N VAL A 163 9.19 6.13 -4.41
CA VAL A 163 8.14 5.27 -4.98
C VAL A 163 7.65 5.82 -6.32
N ASP A 164 7.42 7.13 -6.43
CA ASP A 164 6.99 7.79 -7.67
C ASP A 164 8.03 7.63 -8.79
N ALA A 165 9.32 7.80 -8.46
CA ALA A 165 10.41 7.58 -9.41
C ALA A 165 10.43 6.13 -9.95
N ARG A 166 10.23 5.13 -9.08
CA ARG A 166 10.15 3.71 -9.51
C ARG A 166 8.94 3.43 -10.40
N VAL A 167 7.81 4.08 -10.14
CA VAL A 167 6.63 3.98 -11.02
C VAL A 167 6.95 4.58 -12.38
N ALA A 168 7.54 5.77 -12.43
CA ALA A 168 7.91 6.44 -13.68
C ALA A 168 8.93 5.63 -14.50
N ASP A 169 9.95 5.06 -13.85
CA ASP A 169 10.93 4.20 -14.50
C ASP A 169 10.28 2.96 -15.10
N LYS A 170 9.37 2.31 -14.37
CA LYS A 170 8.64 1.14 -14.86
C LYS A 170 7.75 1.48 -16.05
N GLU A 171 7.02 2.60 -16.00
CA GLU A 171 6.19 3.04 -17.13
C GLU A 171 7.01 3.35 -18.38
N LYS A 172 8.24 3.87 -18.20
CA LYS A 172 9.18 4.10 -19.30
C LYS A 172 9.67 2.79 -19.90
N GLU A 173 10.07 1.82 -19.08
CA GLU A 173 10.49 0.50 -19.53
C GLU A 173 9.37 -0.23 -20.30
N ASP A 174 8.15 -0.24 -19.75
CA ASP A 174 7.01 -0.89 -20.38
C ASP A 174 6.70 -0.27 -21.75
N ARG A 175 6.78 1.06 -21.86
CA ARG A 175 6.61 1.77 -23.14
C ARG A 175 7.70 1.41 -24.16
N GLN A 176 8.95 1.29 -23.71
CA GLN A 176 10.05 0.87 -24.61
C GLN A 176 9.83 -0.54 -25.15
N LEU A 177 9.39 -1.47 -24.29
CA LEU A 177 9.06 -2.84 -24.69
C LEU A 177 7.88 -2.90 -25.66
N GLU A 178 6.85 -2.08 -25.47
CA GLU A 178 5.72 -1.98 -26.40
C GLU A 178 6.16 -1.49 -27.79
N ILE A 179 7.05 -0.49 -27.85
CA ILE A 179 7.58 0.02 -29.12
C ILE A 179 8.41 -1.06 -29.81
N PHE A 180 9.32 -1.71 -29.09
CA PHE A 180 10.17 -2.77 -29.63
C PHE A 180 9.34 -3.91 -30.25
N LYS A 181 8.31 -4.39 -29.54
CA LYS A 181 7.41 -5.45 -30.03
C LYS A 181 6.63 -5.07 -31.30
N ARG A 182 6.42 -3.78 -31.56
CA ARG A 182 5.75 -3.30 -32.78
C ARG A 182 6.70 -3.15 -33.96
N ILE A 183 8.00 -3.03 -33.71
CA ILE A 183 9.02 -2.93 -34.76
C ILE A 183 9.38 -4.35 -35.27
N ASP A 184 9.38 -5.34 -34.38
CA ASP A 184 9.68 -6.74 -34.70
C ASP A 184 8.46 -7.56 -35.20
N ALA A 185 7.28 -6.94 -35.29
CA ALA A 185 6.02 -7.56 -35.75
C ALA A 185 5.64 -7.06 -37.15
#